data_AF-A0A6N7YDT0-F1
#
_entry.id   AF-A0A6N7YDT0-F1
#
_cell.length_a   1.000
_cell.length_b   1.000
_cell.length_c   1.000
_cell.angle_alpha   90.00
_cell.angle_beta   90.00
_cell.angle_gamma   90.00
#
_symmetry.space_group_name_H-M   'P 1'
#
loop_
_entity.id
_entity.type
_entity.pdbx_description
1 polymer ?
#
loop_
_entity_poly.entity_id
_entity_poly.type
_entity_poly.pdbx_seq_one_letter_code
_entity_poly.pdbx_strand_id
1 'polypeptide(L)'
;MKYEKEFARSLFKNAVIFLDSAIKYFNEGLDYHVNMVQSIVNLQFALELALKSSVTSQYGIRTILINKQKELKDSELEELYLANKLKVREYDDIKNYIKGKGYLFGFNRKEYKYMEMFQKYRNCVLHSSYHFSVDEKQDIEKEIIYTLIHVLGILMSAEITEDRIFMQEYLNENEYSKLLENSFYIKELEDFLRKEYDEVYICPDCLTRTLTPDFKCARCFNVFSDFHFYGYAECGDCGKSMVIFDAANIECNNNYMRGMCLNCGNETTIYKCPKCGKCIDVELEDKTNCHENFCSIFDEI
;
A
#
# COMPACT_ATOMS: atom_id res chain seq x y z
N MET A 1 24.70 -7.83 6.89
CA MET A 1 25.61 -7.13 7.84
C MET A 1 25.00 -5.81 8.32
N LYS A 2 25.54 -5.16 9.37
CA LYS A 2 24.98 -3.88 9.89
C LYS A 2 25.00 -2.78 8.81
N TYR A 3 26.15 -2.56 8.16
CA TYR A 3 26.29 -1.51 7.13
C TYR A 3 25.36 -1.72 5.93
N GLU A 4 25.09 -2.96 5.56
CA GLU A 4 24.22 -3.31 4.44
C GLU A 4 22.75 -2.94 4.71
N LYS A 5 22.27 -3.18 5.94
CA LYS A 5 20.95 -2.71 6.38
C LYS A 5 20.88 -1.19 6.40
N GLU A 6 21.94 -0.53 6.87
CA GLU A 6 22.03 0.95 6.87
C GLU A 6 22.08 1.52 5.45
N PHE A 7 22.78 0.85 4.52
CA PHE A 7 22.84 1.21 3.10
C PHE A 7 21.46 1.10 2.44
N ALA A 8 20.78 -0.05 2.60
CA ALA A 8 19.41 -0.24 2.08
C ALA A 8 18.45 0.80 2.65
N ARG A 9 18.48 1.03 3.97
CA ARG A 9 17.65 2.06 4.63
C ARG A 9 17.92 3.46 4.10
N SER A 10 19.17 3.78 3.78
CA SER A 10 19.53 5.09 3.22
C SER A 10 19.00 5.26 1.81
N LEU A 11 19.09 4.21 0.98
CA LEU A 11 18.47 4.20 -0.35
C LEU A 11 16.94 4.38 -0.26
N PHE A 12 16.29 3.65 0.66
CA PHE A 12 14.86 3.76 0.89
C PHE A 12 14.43 5.19 1.27
N LYS A 13 15.11 5.80 2.26
CA LYS A 13 14.83 7.18 2.68
C LYS A 13 14.98 8.17 1.52
N ASN A 14 16.02 8.00 0.70
CA ASN A 14 16.20 8.85 -0.48
C ASN A 14 15.09 8.61 -1.51
N ALA A 15 14.66 7.36 -1.72
CA ALA A 15 13.54 7.05 -2.60
C ALA A 15 12.27 7.79 -2.18
N VAL A 16 11.95 7.84 -0.87
CA VAL A 16 10.82 8.61 -0.32
C VAL A 16 10.94 10.10 -0.65
N ILE A 17 12.12 10.72 -0.46
CA ILE A 17 12.34 12.15 -0.75
C ILE A 17 12.06 12.47 -2.24
N PHE A 18 12.56 11.63 -3.14
CA PHE A 18 12.31 11.81 -4.57
C PHE A 18 10.85 11.53 -4.93
N LEU A 19 10.23 10.54 -4.29
CA LEU A 19 8.82 10.23 -4.50
C LEU A 19 7.90 11.39 -4.09
N ASP A 20 8.11 11.97 -2.92
CA ASP A 20 7.38 13.16 -2.45
C ASP A 20 7.53 14.32 -3.43
N SER A 21 8.77 14.53 -3.90
CA SER A 21 9.03 15.58 -4.90
C SER A 21 8.29 15.30 -6.21
N ALA A 22 8.28 14.05 -6.68
CA ALA A 22 7.58 13.67 -7.90
C ALA A 22 6.07 13.92 -7.81
N ILE A 23 5.46 13.57 -6.66
CA ILE A 23 4.03 13.75 -6.40
C ILE A 23 3.68 15.23 -6.25
N LYS A 24 4.54 16.02 -5.59
CA LYS A 24 4.34 17.46 -5.49
C LYS A 24 4.19 18.11 -6.88
N TYR A 25 5.14 17.85 -7.78
CA TYR A 25 5.07 18.43 -9.14
C TYR A 25 3.94 17.84 -9.97
N PHE A 26 3.58 16.57 -9.73
CA PHE A 26 2.39 15.98 -10.32
C PHE A 26 1.12 16.75 -9.91
N ASN A 27 0.94 17.01 -8.61
CA ASN A 27 -0.20 17.73 -8.05
C ASN A 27 -0.26 19.20 -8.49
N GLU A 28 0.89 19.83 -8.77
CA GLU A 28 0.96 21.20 -9.33
C GLU A 28 0.54 21.27 -10.82
N GLY A 29 0.24 20.12 -11.44
CA GLY A 29 -0.30 20.01 -12.79
C GLY A 29 0.78 19.80 -13.85
N LEU A 30 0.60 18.76 -14.66
CA LEU A 30 1.55 18.35 -15.70
C LEU A 30 1.47 19.19 -16.98
N ASP A 31 0.57 20.16 -17.07
CA ASP A 31 0.52 21.06 -18.23
C ASP A 31 1.77 21.94 -18.34
N TYR A 32 2.36 22.29 -17.20
CA TYR A 32 3.60 23.03 -17.10
C TYR A 32 4.80 22.12 -17.34
N HIS A 33 5.64 22.50 -18.31
CA HIS A 33 6.81 21.70 -18.70
C HIS A 33 7.72 21.38 -17.51
N VAL A 34 7.99 22.35 -16.63
CA VAL A 34 8.83 22.15 -15.44
C VAL A 34 8.26 21.05 -14.54
N ASN A 35 6.96 21.09 -14.27
CA ASN A 35 6.29 20.12 -13.41
C ASN A 35 6.37 18.72 -14.00
N MET A 36 6.15 18.58 -15.31
CA MET A 36 6.25 17.30 -15.99
C MET A 36 7.67 16.72 -15.95
N VAL A 37 8.68 17.53 -16.28
CA VAL A 37 10.08 17.09 -16.23
C VAL A 37 10.44 16.67 -14.81
N GLN A 38 10.11 17.49 -13.81
CA GLN A 38 10.42 17.19 -12.43
C GLN A 38 9.69 15.95 -11.92
N SER A 39 8.41 15.77 -12.26
CA SER A 39 7.66 14.59 -11.85
C SER A 39 8.27 13.31 -12.43
N ILE A 40 8.55 13.28 -13.74
CA ILE A 40 9.16 12.13 -14.42
C ILE A 40 10.55 11.80 -13.87
N VAL A 41 11.41 12.81 -13.73
CA VAL A 41 12.80 12.61 -13.30
C VAL A 41 12.86 12.13 -11.85
N ASN A 42 12.09 12.76 -10.97
CA ASN A 42 12.06 12.37 -9.56
C ASN A 42 11.42 10.98 -9.38
N LEU A 43 10.36 10.64 -10.13
CA LEU A 43 9.77 9.31 -10.09
C LEU A 43 10.77 8.23 -10.55
N GLN A 44 11.56 8.51 -11.59
CA GLN A 44 12.59 7.59 -12.06
C GLN A 44 13.71 7.39 -11.01
N PHE A 45 14.11 8.44 -10.29
CA PHE A 45 15.05 8.30 -9.18
C PHE A 45 14.45 7.50 -8.03
N ALA A 46 13.19 7.75 -7.66
CA ALA A 46 12.49 6.97 -6.64
C ALA A 46 12.45 5.48 -7.01
N LEU A 47 12.10 5.14 -8.26
CA LEU A 47 12.10 3.77 -8.78
C LEU A 47 13.47 3.10 -8.67
N GLU A 48 14.52 3.78 -9.09
CA GLU A 48 15.87 3.22 -9.06
C GLU A 48 16.34 2.93 -7.62
N LEU A 49 16.10 3.88 -6.72
CA LEU A 49 16.53 3.77 -5.33
C LEU A 49 15.68 2.76 -4.55
N ALA A 50 14.38 2.74 -4.76
CA ALA A 50 13.48 1.75 -4.18
C ALA A 50 13.87 0.35 -4.62
N LEU A 51 14.09 0.12 -5.93
CA LEU A 51 14.53 -1.16 -6.45
C LEU A 51 15.86 -1.62 -5.83
N LYS A 52 16.85 -0.72 -5.78
CA LYS A 52 18.16 -1.02 -5.15
C LYS A 52 18.01 -1.36 -3.67
N SER A 53 17.17 -0.62 -2.95
CA SER A 53 16.87 -0.88 -1.54
C SER A 53 16.26 -2.27 -1.35
N SER A 54 15.19 -2.59 -2.08
CA SER A 54 14.46 -3.85 -1.93
C SER A 54 15.31 -5.05 -2.33
N VAL A 55 16.09 -4.94 -3.42
CA VAL A 55 17.06 -5.99 -3.81
C VAL A 55 18.15 -6.16 -2.76
N THR A 56 18.67 -5.08 -2.17
CA THR A 56 19.67 -5.17 -1.09
C THR A 56 19.10 -5.84 0.15
N SER A 57 17.88 -5.47 0.55
CA SER A 57 17.21 -6.04 1.72
C SER A 57 16.93 -7.54 1.57
N GLN A 58 16.61 -8.01 0.36
CA GLN A 58 16.25 -9.42 0.12
C GLN A 58 17.43 -10.31 -0.31
N TYR A 59 18.38 -9.79 -1.09
CA TYR A 59 19.46 -10.58 -1.72
C TYR A 59 20.86 -10.11 -1.34
N GLY A 60 20.93 -9.08 -0.52
CA GLY A 60 22.16 -8.49 -0.06
C GLY A 60 22.85 -7.55 -1.06
N ILE A 61 23.70 -6.69 -0.51
CA ILE A 61 24.33 -5.54 -1.17
C ILE A 61 25.16 -5.94 -2.38
N ARG A 62 25.80 -7.11 -2.36
CA ARG A 62 26.63 -7.61 -3.46
C ARG A 62 25.86 -7.72 -4.78
N THR A 63 24.54 -7.93 -4.73
CA THR A 63 23.69 -8.02 -5.92
C THR A 63 23.68 -6.71 -6.71
N ILE A 64 23.80 -5.57 -6.03
CA ILE A 64 23.72 -4.24 -6.62
C ILE A 64 25.08 -3.56 -6.80
N LEU A 65 26.19 -4.14 -6.34
CA LEU A 65 27.53 -3.58 -6.52
C LEU A 65 28.06 -3.81 -7.94
N ILE A 66 28.97 -2.96 -8.41
CA ILE A 66 29.71 -3.21 -9.66
C ILE A 66 30.57 -4.47 -9.54
N ASN A 67 30.83 -5.17 -10.65
CA ASN A 67 31.54 -6.46 -10.66
C ASN A 67 32.89 -6.43 -9.91
N LYS A 68 33.64 -5.32 -9.98
CA LYS A 68 34.92 -5.18 -9.27
C LYS A 68 34.78 -5.22 -7.74
N GLN A 69 33.65 -4.76 -7.20
CA GLN A 69 33.41 -4.72 -5.76
C GLN A 69 32.68 -5.96 -5.26
N LYS A 70 32.02 -6.74 -6.13
CA LYS A 70 31.28 -7.95 -5.75
C LYS A 70 32.14 -9.06 -5.14
N GLU A 71 33.42 -9.11 -5.47
CA GLU A 71 34.36 -10.16 -5.03
C GLU A 71 35.21 -9.73 -3.81
N LEU A 72 35.07 -8.48 -3.36
CA LEU A 72 35.82 -7.97 -2.20
C LEU A 72 35.39 -8.65 -0.91
N LYS A 73 36.25 -8.72 0.10
CA LYS A 73 35.88 -9.22 1.43
C LYS A 73 34.89 -8.26 2.09
N ASP A 74 34.09 -8.78 3.01
CA ASP A 74 33.11 -8.00 3.77
C ASP A 74 33.72 -6.80 4.50
N SER A 75 34.94 -6.94 5.04
CA SER A 75 35.69 -5.84 5.67
C SER A 75 36.06 -4.73 4.69
N GLU A 76 36.47 -5.10 3.47
CA GLU A 76 36.82 -4.13 2.41
C GLU A 76 35.57 -3.39 1.91
N LEU A 77 34.42 -4.08 1.84
CA LEU A 77 33.14 -3.46 1.51
C LEU A 77 32.69 -2.48 2.58
N GLU A 78 32.88 -2.82 3.85
CA GLU A 78 32.58 -1.93 4.98
C GLU A 78 33.48 -0.68 4.97
N GLU A 79 34.78 -0.83 4.70
CA GLU A 79 35.70 0.31 4.51
C GLU A 79 35.25 1.23 3.36
N LEU A 80 34.84 0.65 2.22
CA LEU A 80 34.31 1.42 1.10
C LEU A 80 33.00 2.11 1.45
N TYR A 81 32.13 1.49 2.24
CA TYR A 81 30.89 2.10 2.71
C TYR A 81 31.18 3.32 3.59
N LEU A 82 32.00 3.14 4.62
CA LEU A 82 32.37 4.21 5.56
C LEU A 82 33.11 5.37 4.87
N ALA A 83 33.84 5.08 3.79
CA ALA A 83 34.53 6.08 2.99
C ALA A 83 33.66 6.72 1.88
N ASN A 84 32.37 6.37 1.75
CA ASN A 84 31.47 6.80 0.67
C ASN A 84 31.99 6.46 -0.75
N LYS A 85 32.64 5.30 -0.91
CA LYS A 85 33.28 4.83 -2.16
C LYS A 85 32.63 3.57 -2.75
N LEU A 86 31.54 3.07 -2.17
CA LEU A 86 30.77 2.00 -2.78
C LEU A 86 30.16 2.48 -4.11
N LYS A 87 30.29 1.62 -5.12
CA LYS A 87 29.79 1.86 -6.47
C LYS A 87 28.76 0.80 -6.79
N VAL A 88 27.55 1.25 -7.10
CA VAL A 88 26.42 0.40 -7.47
C VAL A 88 26.29 0.31 -8.99
N ARG A 89 25.64 -0.74 -9.45
CA ARG A 89 25.27 -0.93 -10.85
C ARG A 89 24.22 0.08 -11.28
N GLU A 90 24.13 0.26 -12.59
CA GLU A 90 23.10 1.05 -13.24
C GLU A 90 21.71 0.44 -13.00
N TYR A 91 20.67 1.26 -13.11
CA TYR A 91 19.28 0.82 -12.98
C TYR A 91 18.93 -0.34 -13.91
N ASP A 92 19.31 -0.24 -15.20
CA ASP A 92 18.97 -1.23 -16.23
C ASP A 92 19.53 -2.62 -15.89
N ASP A 93 20.74 -2.62 -15.37
CA ASP A 93 21.49 -3.79 -14.92
C ASP A 93 20.76 -4.57 -13.81
N ILE A 94 20.13 -3.84 -12.88
CA ILE A 94 19.42 -4.39 -11.72
C ILE A 94 18.00 -4.81 -12.14
N LYS A 95 17.31 -3.98 -12.94
CA LYS A 95 16.01 -4.30 -13.54
C LYS A 95 16.08 -5.60 -14.35
N ASN A 96 17.11 -5.76 -15.20
CA ASN A 96 17.29 -6.97 -15.99
C ASN A 96 17.65 -8.19 -15.11
N TYR A 97 18.39 -7.97 -14.01
CA TYR A 97 18.64 -9.02 -13.03
C TYR A 97 17.35 -9.55 -12.41
N ILE A 98 16.45 -8.68 -11.92
CA ILE A 98 15.20 -9.12 -11.30
C ILE A 98 14.24 -9.76 -12.33
N LYS A 99 14.18 -9.21 -13.55
CA LYS A 99 13.39 -9.77 -14.66
C LYS A 99 13.83 -11.19 -15.03
N GLY A 100 15.13 -11.48 -14.97
CA GLY A 100 15.70 -12.80 -15.24
C GLY A 100 15.52 -13.82 -14.11
N LYS A 101 15.09 -13.39 -12.91
CA LYS A 101 14.94 -14.25 -11.73
C LYS A 101 13.51 -14.74 -11.49
N GLY A 102 12.57 -14.49 -12.41
CA GLY A 102 11.18 -14.93 -12.32
C GLY A 102 10.27 -13.92 -11.60
N TYR A 103 9.25 -14.42 -10.87
CA TYR A 103 8.26 -13.65 -10.08
C TYR A 103 8.85 -12.94 -8.85
N LEU A 104 10.05 -12.39 -8.97
CA LEU A 104 10.66 -11.55 -7.94
C LEU A 104 9.79 -10.29 -7.79
N PHE A 105 9.30 -10.02 -6.58
CA PHE A 105 8.28 -9.01 -6.28
C PHE A 105 6.90 -9.24 -6.94
N GLY A 106 6.61 -10.42 -7.49
CA GLY A 106 5.33 -10.69 -8.16
C GLY A 106 5.11 -9.88 -9.46
N PHE A 107 6.14 -9.18 -9.97
CA PHE A 107 6.03 -8.40 -11.20
C PHE A 107 5.81 -9.27 -12.43
N ASN A 108 4.84 -8.87 -13.25
CA ASN A 108 4.57 -9.45 -14.55
C ASN A 108 5.11 -8.52 -15.67
N ARG A 109 4.87 -8.91 -16.93
CA ARG A 109 5.35 -8.17 -18.10
C ARG A 109 4.90 -6.70 -18.10
N LYS A 110 3.74 -6.39 -17.51
CA LYS A 110 3.18 -5.05 -17.46
C LYS A 110 4.02 -4.15 -16.57
N GLU A 111 4.35 -4.53 -15.34
CA GLU A 111 5.14 -3.67 -14.43
C GLU A 111 6.54 -3.39 -14.99
N TYR A 112 7.19 -4.39 -15.59
CA TYR A 112 8.47 -4.17 -16.29
C TYR A 112 8.37 -3.18 -17.47
N LYS A 113 7.23 -3.15 -18.18
CA LYS A 113 6.99 -2.17 -19.25
C LYS A 113 6.94 -0.74 -18.69
N TYR A 114 6.28 -0.52 -17.56
CA TYR A 114 6.25 0.80 -16.90
C TYR A 114 7.64 1.22 -16.41
N MET A 115 8.42 0.29 -15.84
CA MET A 115 9.81 0.52 -15.44
C MET A 115 10.71 0.93 -16.63
N GLU A 116 10.55 0.30 -17.79
CA GLU A 116 11.27 0.63 -19.02
C GLU A 116 10.82 1.97 -19.62
N MET A 117 9.52 2.26 -19.54
CA MET A 117 8.92 3.48 -20.05
C MET A 117 9.38 4.74 -19.29
N PHE A 118 9.42 4.71 -17.95
CA PHE A 118 9.91 5.87 -17.19
C PHE A 118 11.40 6.14 -17.41
N GLN A 119 12.19 5.09 -17.65
CA GLN A 119 13.57 5.26 -18.09
C GLN A 119 13.65 5.96 -19.44
N LYS A 120 12.76 5.60 -20.39
CA LYS A 120 12.67 6.27 -21.70
C LYS A 120 12.23 7.72 -21.56
N TYR A 121 11.17 8.01 -20.80
CA TYR A 121 10.71 9.38 -20.57
C TYR A 121 11.79 10.24 -19.96
N ARG A 122 12.44 9.78 -18.89
CA ARG A 122 13.57 10.48 -18.26
C ARG A 122 14.66 10.80 -19.28
N ASN A 123 14.99 9.86 -20.16
CA ASN A 123 16.01 10.11 -21.19
C ASN A 123 15.56 11.13 -22.23
N CYS A 124 14.31 11.05 -22.67
CA CYS A 124 13.72 11.99 -23.61
C CYS A 124 13.66 13.42 -23.03
N VAL A 125 13.16 13.60 -21.81
CA VAL A 125 13.02 14.94 -21.22
C VAL A 125 14.35 15.59 -20.83
N LEU A 126 15.36 14.79 -20.46
CA LEU A 126 16.66 15.33 -20.05
C LEU A 126 17.62 15.52 -21.21
N HIS A 127 17.59 14.65 -22.22
CA HIS A 127 18.61 14.59 -23.28
C HIS A 127 18.06 14.93 -24.66
N SER A 128 16.78 15.28 -24.78
CA SER A 128 16.16 15.67 -26.04
C SER A 128 15.26 16.88 -25.84
N SER A 129 15.05 17.67 -26.90
CA SER A 129 14.00 18.70 -26.92
C SER A 129 12.64 18.02 -27.08
N TYR A 130 12.20 17.28 -26.05
CA TYR A 130 10.99 16.47 -26.10
C TYR A 130 9.76 17.38 -26.02
N HIS A 131 8.93 17.32 -27.05
CA HIS A 131 7.67 18.04 -27.13
C HIS A 131 6.54 17.05 -26.88
N PHE A 132 5.86 17.20 -25.76
CA PHE A 132 4.71 16.36 -25.42
C PHE A 132 3.47 16.82 -26.19
N SER A 133 2.85 15.90 -26.92
CA SER A 133 1.50 16.10 -27.45
C SER A 133 0.47 16.12 -26.33
N VAL A 134 -0.72 16.66 -26.60
CA VAL A 134 -1.82 16.74 -25.61
C VAL A 134 -2.23 15.34 -25.14
N ASP A 135 -2.34 14.38 -26.04
CA ASP A 135 -2.70 13.00 -25.72
C ASP A 135 -1.63 12.33 -24.84
N GLU A 136 -0.35 12.53 -25.13
CA GLU A 136 0.74 12.02 -24.31
C GLU A 136 0.72 12.58 -22.87
N LYS A 137 0.34 13.85 -22.69
CA LYS A 137 0.24 14.41 -21.33
C LYS A 137 -0.79 13.67 -20.48
N GLN A 138 -1.94 13.35 -21.07
CA GLN A 138 -3.01 12.61 -20.39
C GLN A 138 -2.60 11.16 -20.10
N ASP A 139 -1.84 10.55 -21.00
CA ASP A 139 -1.33 9.19 -20.80
C ASP A 139 -0.25 9.15 -19.71
N ILE A 140 0.64 10.16 -19.66
CA ILE A 140 1.68 10.27 -18.62
C ILE A 140 1.08 10.37 -17.23
N GLU A 141 -0.03 11.09 -17.06
CA GLU A 141 -0.71 11.18 -15.75
C GLU A 141 -1.10 9.78 -15.25
N LYS A 142 -1.78 9.00 -16.10
CA LYS A 142 -2.20 7.63 -15.79
C LYS A 142 -1.01 6.71 -15.57
N GLU A 143 0.06 6.92 -16.33
CA GLU A 143 1.28 6.15 -16.25
C GLU A 143 2.09 6.41 -14.97
N ILE A 144 2.11 7.66 -14.50
CA ILE A 144 2.66 8.03 -13.19
C ILE A 144 1.84 7.32 -12.10
N ILE A 145 0.51 7.46 -12.11
CA ILE A 145 -0.37 6.82 -11.11
C ILE A 145 -0.18 5.30 -11.09
N TYR A 146 -0.16 4.66 -12.26
CA TYR A 146 0.06 3.23 -12.35
C TYR A 146 1.41 2.82 -11.75
N THR A 147 2.47 3.57 -12.05
CA THR A 147 3.82 3.30 -11.55
C THR A 147 3.92 3.49 -10.04
N LEU A 148 3.27 4.54 -9.51
CA LEU A 148 3.14 4.77 -8.07
C LEU A 148 2.53 3.54 -7.40
N ILE A 149 1.38 3.08 -7.87
CA ILE A 149 0.62 2.02 -7.19
C ILE A 149 1.23 0.62 -7.43
N HIS A 150 1.46 0.23 -8.68
CA HIS A 150 1.80 -1.15 -9.04
C HIS A 150 3.29 -1.46 -9.05
N VAL A 151 4.17 -0.45 -9.02
CA VAL A 151 5.62 -0.67 -8.99
C VAL A 151 6.19 -0.20 -7.67
N LEU A 152 6.05 1.10 -7.36
CA LEU A 152 6.57 1.64 -6.10
C LEU A 152 5.79 1.14 -4.89
N GLY A 153 4.47 0.94 -5.01
CA GLY A 153 3.64 0.33 -3.97
C GLY A 153 4.15 -1.05 -3.58
N ILE A 154 4.59 -1.87 -4.54
CA ILE A 154 5.18 -3.18 -4.26
C ILE A 154 6.61 -3.05 -3.71
N LEU A 155 7.45 -2.20 -4.31
CA LEU A 155 8.86 -2.08 -3.88
C LEU A 155 9.01 -1.48 -2.49
N MET A 156 8.11 -0.58 -2.11
CA MET A 156 8.26 0.26 -0.91
C MET A 156 7.29 -0.09 0.21
N SER A 157 6.26 -0.89 -0.05
CA SER A 157 5.44 -1.43 1.04
C SER A 157 6.17 -2.59 1.70
N ALA A 158 6.13 -2.64 3.03
CA ALA A 158 6.78 -3.69 3.81
C ALA A 158 5.72 -4.60 4.44
N GLU A 159 5.90 -5.91 4.29
CA GLU A 159 5.27 -6.88 5.18
C GLU A 159 6.03 -6.86 6.51
N ILE A 160 5.49 -6.16 7.50
CA ILE A 160 5.85 -6.39 8.90
C ILE A 160 4.86 -7.44 9.40
N THR A 161 5.34 -8.39 10.19
CA THR A 161 4.67 -9.62 10.63
C THR A 161 3.28 -9.45 11.25
N GLU A 162 2.83 -8.22 11.52
CA GLU A 162 1.52 -7.92 12.11
C GLU A 162 0.80 -6.71 11.45
N ASP A 163 1.49 -5.87 10.66
CA ASP A 163 0.92 -4.69 9.99
C ASP A 163 1.66 -4.37 8.68
N ARG A 164 1.02 -4.50 7.52
CA ARG A 164 1.62 -3.99 6.26
C ARG A 164 1.77 -2.47 6.36
N ILE A 165 2.97 -1.96 6.10
CA ILE A 165 3.17 -0.53 5.89
C ILE A 165 2.99 -0.25 4.41
N PHE A 166 2.01 0.55 4.05
CA PHE A 166 1.79 1.00 2.69
C PHE A 166 2.79 2.10 2.32
N MET A 167 3.24 2.08 1.06
CA MET A 167 4.14 3.12 0.52
C MET A 167 3.59 4.55 0.75
N GLN A 168 2.26 4.70 0.72
CA GLN A 168 1.57 5.95 0.94
C GLN A 168 1.77 6.54 2.35
N GLU A 169 2.06 5.71 3.36
CA GLU A 169 2.34 6.17 4.74
C GLU A 169 3.65 6.95 4.85
N TYR A 170 4.54 6.82 3.87
CA TYR A 170 5.79 7.58 3.83
C TYR A 170 5.65 8.94 3.14
N LEU A 171 4.51 9.20 2.51
CA LEU A 171 4.31 10.42 1.72
C LEU A 171 4.00 11.62 2.61
N ASN A 172 4.34 12.80 2.11
CA ASN A 172 3.90 14.05 2.73
C ASN A 172 2.36 14.13 2.78
N GLU A 173 1.79 14.36 3.96
CA GLU A 173 0.34 14.36 4.20
C GLU A 173 -0.43 15.31 3.28
N ASN A 174 0.11 16.50 3.00
CA ASN A 174 -0.54 17.47 2.13
C ASN A 174 -0.56 17.00 0.66
N GLU A 175 0.54 16.41 0.20
CA GLU A 175 0.63 15.91 -1.17
C GLU A 175 -0.17 14.62 -1.36
N TYR A 176 -0.23 13.77 -0.34
CA TYR A 176 -1.09 12.60 -0.35
C TYR A 176 -2.57 12.98 -0.35
N SER A 177 -2.98 13.97 0.45
CA SER A 177 -4.37 14.44 0.49
C SER A 177 -4.84 14.93 -0.90
N LYS A 178 -4.00 15.67 -1.63
CA LYS A 178 -4.30 16.07 -3.02
C LYS A 178 -4.36 14.88 -3.97
N LEU A 179 -3.48 13.89 -3.80
CA LEU A 179 -3.51 12.67 -4.60
C LEU A 179 -4.82 11.89 -4.41
N LEU A 180 -5.40 11.92 -3.20
CA LEU A 180 -6.71 11.34 -2.91
C LEU A 180 -7.89 12.06 -3.58
N GLU A 181 -7.71 13.30 -4.05
CA GLU A 181 -8.71 14.02 -4.85
C GLU A 181 -8.73 13.53 -6.31
N ASN A 182 -7.69 12.82 -6.77
CA ASN A 182 -7.62 12.26 -8.12
C ASN A 182 -8.43 10.96 -8.21
N SER A 183 -9.54 11.00 -8.95
CA SER A 183 -10.46 9.86 -9.10
C SER A 183 -9.82 8.65 -9.80
N PHE A 184 -8.87 8.87 -10.71
CA PHE A 184 -8.13 7.79 -11.36
C PHE A 184 -7.19 7.10 -10.36
N TYR A 185 -6.51 7.87 -9.51
CA TYR A 185 -5.69 7.31 -8.43
C TYR A 185 -6.50 6.44 -7.47
N ILE A 186 -7.66 6.93 -6.99
CA ILE A 186 -8.51 6.17 -6.08
C ILE A 186 -8.98 4.85 -6.71
N LYS A 187 -9.46 4.92 -7.96
CA LYS A 187 -9.90 3.72 -8.68
C LYS A 187 -8.76 2.71 -8.85
N GLU A 188 -7.59 3.18 -9.27
CA GLU A 188 -6.43 2.31 -9.49
C GLU A 188 -5.92 1.70 -8.17
N LEU A 189 -6.05 2.41 -7.05
CA LEU A 189 -5.74 1.89 -5.72
C LEU A 189 -6.71 0.78 -5.31
N GLU A 190 -8.01 0.98 -5.51
CA GLU A 190 -9.00 -0.08 -5.26
C GLU A 190 -8.76 -1.32 -6.14
N ASP A 191 -8.49 -1.13 -7.43
CA ASP A 191 -8.21 -2.21 -8.38
C ASP A 191 -6.92 -2.97 -8.00
N PHE A 192 -5.89 -2.26 -7.55
CA PHE A 192 -4.66 -2.86 -7.03
C PHE A 192 -4.94 -3.70 -5.78
N LEU A 193 -5.65 -3.16 -4.80
CA LEU A 193 -5.96 -3.88 -3.56
C LEU A 193 -6.79 -5.12 -3.82
N ARG A 194 -7.79 -5.08 -4.71
CA ARG A 194 -8.60 -6.26 -5.08
C ARG A 194 -7.79 -7.36 -5.76
N LYS A 195 -6.69 -6.99 -6.42
CA LYS A 195 -5.79 -7.95 -7.06
C LYS A 195 -4.81 -8.56 -6.05
N GLU A 196 -4.34 -7.75 -5.11
CA GLU A 196 -3.42 -8.17 -4.05
C GLU A 196 -4.13 -8.99 -2.95
N TYR A 197 -5.36 -8.59 -2.63
CA TYR A 197 -6.21 -9.18 -1.61
C TYR A 197 -7.50 -9.65 -2.28
N ASP A 198 -7.77 -10.95 -2.23
CA ASP A 198 -9.00 -11.54 -2.79
C ASP A 198 -10.27 -10.86 -2.22
N GLU A 199 -10.18 -10.34 -0.99
CA GLU A 199 -11.24 -9.61 -0.31
C GLU A 199 -10.75 -8.23 0.16
N VAL A 200 -11.49 -7.18 -0.24
CA VAL A 200 -11.26 -5.80 0.20
C VAL A 200 -12.59 -5.21 0.69
N TYR A 201 -12.54 -4.57 1.85
CA TYR A 201 -13.69 -4.10 2.59
C TYR A 201 -13.79 -2.57 2.56
N ILE A 202 -14.99 -2.07 2.84
CA ILE A 202 -15.27 -0.67 3.06
C ILE A 202 -14.58 -0.27 4.37
N CYS A 203 -13.76 0.78 4.34
CA CYS A 203 -13.22 1.35 5.56
C CYS A 203 -14.32 2.18 6.26
N PRO A 204 -14.59 1.98 7.55
CA PRO A 204 -15.63 2.72 8.25
C PRO A 204 -15.34 4.21 8.39
N ASP A 205 -14.07 4.63 8.37
CA ASP A 205 -13.70 6.04 8.52
C ASP A 205 -13.74 6.82 7.20
N CYS A 206 -13.23 6.23 6.11
CA CYS A 206 -13.13 6.93 4.82
C CYS A 206 -14.18 6.48 3.79
N LEU A 207 -15.00 5.49 4.14
CA LEU A 207 -16.12 4.93 3.36
C LEU A 207 -15.74 4.47 1.95
N THR A 208 -14.47 4.13 1.73
CA THR A 208 -13.93 3.63 0.47
C THR A 208 -13.51 2.19 0.61
N ARG A 209 -13.56 1.40 -0.47
CA ARG A 209 -13.23 -0.03 -0.43
C ARG A 209 -11.72 -0.25 -0.46
N THR A 210 -11.07 0.13 0.63
CA THR A 210 -9.61 0.14 0.81
C THR A 210 -9.17 -0.48 2.14
N LEU A 211 -10.08 -1.10 2.89
CA LEU A 211 -9.75 -1.84 4.10
C LEU A 211 -9.28 -3.26 3.74
N THR A 212 -8.07 -3.62 4.14
CA THR A 212 -7.50 -4.95 3.87
C THR A 212 -8.05 -5.99 4.85
N PRO A 213 -7.85 -7.30 4.58
CA PRO A 213 -8.16 -8.36 5.53
C PRO A 213 -7.44 -8.25 6.89
N ASP A 214 -6.33 -7.51 6.94
CA ASP A 214 -5.59 -7.22 8.17
C ASP A 214 -6.24 -6.09 9.01
N PHE A 215 -7.45 -5.65 8.64
CA PHE A 215 -8.18 -4.55 9.27
C PHE A 215 -7.43 -3.21 9.24
N LYS A 216 -6.51 -3.01 8.29
CA LYS A 216 -5.84 -1.73 8.06
C LYS A 216 -6.32 -1.10 6.76
N CYS A 217 -6.66 0.18 6.80
CA CYS A 217 -7.07 0.91 5.61
C CYS A 217 -5.85 1.40 4.82
N ALA A 218 -5.70 0.99 3.56
CA ALA A 218 -4.63 1.45 2.67
C ALA A 218 -4.79 2.92 2.21
N ARG A 219 -5.91 3.57 2.55
CA ARG A 219 -6.22 4.96 2.20
C ARG A 219 -6.03 5.94 3.37
N CYS A 220 -6.62 5.65 4.54
CA CYS A 220 -6.51 6.55 5.71
C CYS A 220 -5.58 6.00 6.79
N PHE A 221 -5.01 4.81 6.60
CA PHE A 221 -4.07 4.14 7.51
C PHE A 221 -4.62 3.77 8.89
N ASN A 222 -5.91 4.03 9.14
CA ASN A 222 -6.57 3.60 10.37
C ASN A 222 -6.66 2.07 10.44
N VAL A 223 -6.52 1.57 11.66
CA VAL A 223 -6.46 0.15 12.01
C VAL A 223 -7.65 -0.20 12.90
N PHE A 224 -8.35 -1.29 12.56
CA PHE A 224 -9.57 -1.74 13.21
C PHE A 224 -9.44 -3.16 13.80
N SER A 225 -8.20 -3.60 14.07
CA SER A 225 -7.89 -4.92 14.63
C SER A 225 -7.93 -4.99 16.16
N ASP A 226 -8.12 -3.87 16.87
CA ASP A 226 -8.29 -3.90 18.33
C ASP A 226 -9.72 -4.33 18.70
N PHE A 227 -9.87 -5.62 18.95
CA PHE A 227 -11.16 -6.24 19.28
C PHE A 227 -11.76 -5.82 20.63
N HIS A 228 -11.04 -5.03 21.44
CA HIS A 228 -11.63 -4.41 22.63
C HIS A 228 -12.53 -3.22 22.27
N PHE A 229 -12.20 -2.50 21.19
CA PHE A 229 -12.98 -1.36 20.70
C PHE A 229 -13.91 -1.75 19.55
N TYR A 230 -13.48 -2.66 18.68
CA TYR A 230 -14.20 -3.04 17.48
C TYR A 230 -14.69 -4.48 17.55
N GLY A 231 -16.01 -4.67 17.56
CA GLY A 231 -16.63 -5.99 17.47
C GLY A 231 -16.98 -6.32 16.02
N TYR A 232 -17.00 -7.61 15.70
CA TYR A 232 -17.39 -8.10 14.37
C TYR A 232 -18.45 -9.20 14.51
N ALA A 233 -19.55 -9.05 13.78
CA ALA A 233 -20.63 -10.03 13.70
C ALA A 233 -20.89 -10.47 12.25
N GLU A 234 -21.55 -11.62 12.09
CA GLU A 234 -22.05 -12.09 10.80
C GLU A 234 -23.15 -11.18 10.29
N CYS A 235 -23.06 -10.75 9.04
CA CYS A 235 -24.06 -9.93 8.39
C CYS A 235 -25.23 -10.79 7.87
N GLY A 236 -26.47 -10.40 8.19
CA GLY A 236 -27.66 -11.06 7.69
C GLY A 236 -27.81 -11.10 6.17
N ASP A 237 -27.33 -10.07 5.49
CA ASP A 237 -27.50 -9.95 4.03
C ASP A 237 -26.50 -10.76 3.23
N CYS A 238 -25.22 -10.73 3.62
CA CYS A 238 -24.14 -11.32 2.83
C CYS A 238 -23.41 -12.49 3.52
N GLY A 239 -23.78 -12.83 4.76
CA GLY A 239 -23.21 -13.95 5.52
C GLY A 239 -21.72 -13.81 5.88
N LYS A 240 -21.15 -12.60 5.78
CA LYS A 240 -19.73 -12.34 6.13
C LYS A 240 -19.65 -11.80 7.55
N SER A 241 -18.69 -12.28 8.34
CA SER A 241 -18.37 -11.82 9.70
C SER A 241 -17.67 -10.46 9.70
N MET A 242 -18.29 -9.47 9.06
CA MET A 242 -17.72 -8.16 8.78
C MET A 242 -18.66 -7.02 9.17
N VAL A 243 -19.68 -7.26 10.01
CA VAL A 243 -20.44 -6.16 10.63
C VAL A 243 -19.62 -5.60 11.77
N ILE A 244 -18.99 -4.44 11.54
CA ILE A 244 -18.26 -3.74 12.59
C ILE A 244 -19.24 -3.00 13.51
N PHE A 245 -18.97 -3.01 14.81
CA PHE A 245 -19.71 -2.24 15.82
C PHE A 245 -18.80 -1.84 16.98
N ASP A 246 -19.25 -0.87 17.80
CA ASP A 246 -18.55 -0.44 19.01
C ASP A 246 -18.69 -1.49 20.12
N ALA A 247 -17.65 -2.32 20.29
CA ALA A 247 -17.63 -3.37 21.30
C ALA A 247 -17.42 -2.83 22.72
N ALA A 248 -16.78 -1.66 22.85
CA ALA A 248 -16.50 -1.07 24.16
C ALA A 248 -17.77 -0.53 24.83
N ASN A 249 -18.73 -0.05 24.03
CA ASN A 249 -19.94 0.61 24.55
C ASN A 249 -21.23 -0.22 24.41
N ILE A 250 -21.19 -1.43 23.85
CA ILE A 250 -22.40 -2.23 23.61
C ILE A 250 -23.18 -2.55 24.90
N GLU A 251 -22.49 -2.92 25.99
CA GLU A 251 -23.13 -3.27 27.27
C GLU A 251 -23.80 -2.05 27.92
N CYS A 252 -23.20 -0.86 27.78
CA CYS A 252 -23.77 0.39 28.26
C CYS A 252 -25.02 0.82 27.47
N ASN A 253 -25.20 0.30 26.25
CA ASN A 253 -26.36 0.57 25.39
C ASN A 253 -27.39 -0.55 25.46
N ASN A 254 -27.64 -1.09 26.66
CA ASN A 254 -28.55 -2.22 26.90
C ASN A 254 -28.23 -3.47 26.06
N ASN A 255 -26.95 -3.68 25.75
CA ASN A 255 -26.44 -4.74 24.89
C ASN A 255 -26.83 -4.62 23.41
N TYR A 256 -27.23 -3.43 22.95
CA TYR A 256 -27.51 -3.12 21.56
C TYR A 256 -26.52 -2.10 21.00
N MET A 257 -26.12 -2.26 19.75
CA MET A 257 -25.27 -1.30 19.06
C MET A 257 -25.61 -1.26 17.58
N ARG A 258 -25.51 -0.09 16.93
CA ARG A 258 -25.58 -0.02 15.47
C ARG A 258 -24.29 -0.58 14.86
N GLY A 259 -24.42 -1.30 13.75
CA GLY A 259 -23.28 -1.84 13.03
C GLY A 259 -23.40 -1.62 11.52
N MET A 260 -22.27 -1.71 10.83
CA MET A 260 -22.20 -1.65 9.37
C MET A 260 -21.42 -2.83 8.84
N CYS A 261 -21.99 -3.56 7.89
CA CYS A 261 -21.26 -4.59 7.16
C CYS A 261 -20.22 -3.96 6.25
N LEU A 262 -18.93 -4.15 6.56
CA LEU A 262 -17.82 -3.64 5.77
C LEU A 262 -17.71 -4.34 4.40
N ASN A 263 -18.42 -5.45 4.18
CA ASN A 263 -18.45 -6.12 2.88
C ASN A 263 -19.52 -5.55 1.94
N CYS A 264 -20.79 -5.55 2.35
CA CYS A 264 -21.92 -5.12 1.50
C CYS A 264 -22.42 -3.69 1.76
N GLY A 265 -22.01 -3.07 2.87
CA GLY A 265 -22.46 -1.74 3.28
C GLY A 265 -23.81 -1.72 4.00
N ASN A 266 -24.42 -2.89 4.28
CA ASN A 266 -25.68 -2.92 5.02
C ASN A 266 -25.49 -2.38 6.43
N GLU A 267 -26.40 -1.51 6.87
CA GLU A 267 -26.47 -1.06 8.25
C GLU A 267 -27.48 -1.89 9.03
N THR A 268 -27.06 -2.43 10.17
CA THR A 268 -27.90 -3.29 11.00
C THR A 268 -27.77 -2.91 12.48
N THR A 269 -28.46 -3.64 13.35
CA THR A 269 -28.31 -3.58 14.81
C THR A 269 -27.72 -4.89 15.31
N ILE A 270 -26.69 -4.77 16.14
CA ILE A 270 -26.04 -5.88 16.82
C ILE A 270 -26.56 -5.99 18.24
N TYR A 271 -26.84 -7.22 18.66
CA TYR A 271 -27.15 -7.57 20.05
C TYR A 271 -26.04 -8.44 20.64
N LYS A 272 -25.59 -8.12 21.85
CA LYS A 272 -24.68 -8.97 22.65
C LYS A 272 -25.48 -9.72 23.71
N CYS A 273 -25.50 -11.06 23.67
CA CYS A 273 -26.21 -11.78 24.72
C CYS A 273 -25.43 -11.71 26.06
N PRO A 274 -26.06 -11.23 27.16
CA PRO A 274 -25.41 -11.15 28.47
C PRO A 274 -24.97 -12.51 29.05
N LYS A 275 -25.61 -13.60 28.62
CA LYS A 275 -25.34 -14.96 29.13
C LYS A 275 -24.09 -15.59 28.53
N CYS A 276 -23.93 -15.52 27.21
CA CYS A 276 -22.85 -16.20 26.50
C CYS A 276 -21.83 -15.25 25.85
N GLY A 277 -22.07 -13.93 25.88
CA GLY A 277 -21.20 -12.92 25.31
C GLY A 277 -21.18 -12.87 23.77
N LYS A 278 -21.89 -13.77 23.08
CA LYS A 278 -21.97 -13.77 21.61
C LYS A 278 -22.68 -12.53 21.10
N CYS A 279 -22.16 -11.97 20.00
CA CYS A 279 -22.76 -10.85 19.30
C CYS A 279 -23.41 -11.36 18.00
N ILE A 280 -24.62 -10.92 17.74
CA ILE A 280 -25.40 -11.32 16.56
C ILE A 280 -25.99 -10.09 15.89
N ASP A 281 -26.17 -10.17 14.58
CA ASP A 281 -27.05 -9.28 13.83
C ASP A 281 -28.51 -9.64 14.18
N VAL A 282 -29.31 -8.66 14.62
CA VAL A 282 -30.72 -8.90 15.00
C VAL A 282 -31.60 -9.15 13.79
N GLU A 283 -31.16 -8.75 12.60
CA GLU A 283 -31.86 -8.96 11.34
C GLU A 283 -31.61 -10.37 10.80
N LEU A 284 -30.62 -11.11 11.32
CA LEU A 284 -30.51 -12.55 11.12
C LEU A 284 -31.69 -13.23 11.84
N GLU A 285 -32.69 -13.65 11.08
CA GLU A 285 -33.78 -14.52 11.57
C GLU A 285 -33.31 -15.97 11.85
N ASP A 286 -32.15 -16.13 12.50
CA ASP A 286 -31.62 -17.44 12.86
C ASP A 286 -32.20 -17.91 14.20
N LYS A 287 -33.12 -18.89 14.12
CA LYS A 287 -33.76 -19.53 15.27
C LYS A 287 -32.87 -20.57 15.97
N THR A 288 -31.67 -20.85 15.45
CA THR A 288 -30.77 -21.90 15.94
C THR A 288 -29.58 -21.35 16.74
N ASN A 289 -29.25 -20.08 16.56
CA ASN A 289 -28.21 -19.39 17.30
C ASN A 289 -28.77 -18.51 18.43
N CYS A 290 -27.89 -18.11 19.35
CA CYS A 290 -28.25 -17.33 20.53
C CYS A 290 -28.81 -15.95 20.11
N HIS A 291 -30.11 -15.70 20.31
CA HIS A 291 -30.79 -14.44 20.00
C HIS A 291 -31.52 -13.82 21.20
N GLU A 292 -31.99 -12.57 21.11
CA GLU A 292 -32.67 -11.87 22.23
C GLU A 292 -33.76 -12.75 22.85
N ASN A 293 -34.68 -13.24 22.01
CA ASN A 293 -35.76 -14.13 22.44
C ASN A 293 -35.26 -15.48 23.01
N PHE A 294 -34.06 -15.93 22.66
CA PHE A 294 -33.46 -17.15 23.23
C PHE A 294 -32.90 -16.84 24.61
N CYS A 295 -32.23 -15.70 24.79
CA CYS A 295 -31.68 -15.30 26.09
C CYS A 295 -32.80 -14.97 27.11
N SER A 296 -33.95 -14.45 26.68
CA SER A 296 -35.10 -14.15 27.54
C SER A 296 -35.95 -15.38 27.92
N ILE A 297 -36.05 -16.41 27.07
CA ILE A 297 -36.88 -17.61 27.34
C ILE A 297 -36.23 -18.57 28.34
N PHE A 298 -34.90 -18.60 28.47
CA PHE A 298 -34.18 -19.48 29.41
C PHE A 298 -33.88 -18.82 30.77
N ASP A 299 -34.70 -17.86 31.23
CA ASP A 299 -34.65 -17.31 32.60
C ASP A 299 -35.60 -18.04 33.59
N GLU A 300 -36.40 -19.02 33.12
CA GLU A 300 -37.40 -19.72 33.94
C GLU A 300 -37.13 -21.23 34.19
N ILE A 301 -35.87 -21.67 34.25
CA ILE A 301 -35.52 -23.03 34.74
C ILE A 301 -34.42 -22.96 35.79
#